data_AF-A0A7I8MNM8-F1
#
_entry.id   AF-A0A7I8MNM8-F1
#
_cell.length_a   1.000
_cell.length_b   1.000
_cell.length_c   1.000
_cell.angle_alpha   90.00
_cell.angle_beta   90.00
_cell.angle_gamma   90.00
#
_symmetry.space_group_name_H-M   'P 1'
#
loop_
_entity.id
_entity.type
_entity.pdbx_description
1 polymer ?
#
loop_
_entity_poly.entity_id
_entity_poly.type
_entity_poly.pdbx_seq_one_letter_code
_entity_poly.pdbx_strand_id
1 'polypeptide(L)'
;RPIIIGYLSARVVYEHLATKTMRFNGYLGNSPFRLHHSGKAPVVIVGTVRNRSDEHINTRTFVKNLERELINSGEVDFVAASGEREEIRAERQNQAAYSSEETAKEEGQEIGADFMLYGSINTITDRIEGKQVKYYQVNLELSHIETNRKVWIGEKKIKKVVKKSRVGL
;
A
#
# COMPACT_ATOMS: atom_id res chain seq x y z
N ARG A 1 22.02 16.92 -5.94
CA ARG A 1 20.74 17.12 -6.66
C ARG A 1 20.00 15.79 -6.64
N PRO A 2 18.82 15.65 -5.99
CA PRO A 2 18.13 14.38 -5.95
C PRO A 2 17.73 14.03 -7.39
N ILE A 3 18.21 12.90 -7.87
CA ILE A 3 17.78 12.31 -9.12
C ILE A 3 16.30 12.01 -8.91
N ILE A 4 15.44 12.76 -9.60
CA ILE A 4 14.02 12.45 -9.69
C ILE A 4 13.96 11.14 -10.47
N ILE A 5 14.09 10.01 -9.77
CA ILE A 5 13.65 8.71 -10.25
C ILE A 5 12.18 8.96 -10.57
N GLY A 6 11.89 9.08 -11.87
CA GLY A 6 10.56 9.35 -12.36
C GLY A 6 9.64 8.40 -11.62
N TYR A 7 8.77 8.99 -10.80
CA TYR A 7 7.85 8.34 -9.87
C TYR A 7 7.64 6.89 -10.28
N LEU A 8 8.09 5.94 -9.45
CA LEU A 8 7.53 4.60 -9.48
C LEU A 8 6.03 4.81 -9.34
N SER A 9 5.33 4.88 -10.47
CA SER A 9 4.06 5.60 -10.50
C SER A 9 3.09 4.70 -9.77
N ALA A 10 2.75 5.10 -8.54
CA ALA A 10 1.82 4.37 -7.73
C ALA A 10 0.50 4.18 -8.48
N ARG A 11 0.13 5.14 -9.34
CA ARG A 11 -0.97 5.00 -10.29
C ARG A 11 -0.77 3.87 -11.30
N VAL A 12 0.42 3.71 -11.91
CA VAL A 12 0.68 2.58 -12.84
C VAL A 12 0.69 1.24 -12.10
N VAL A 13 1.19 1.22 -10.87
CA VAL A 13 1.17 0.05 -10.01
C VAL A 13 -0.27 -0.30 -9.63
N TYR A 14 -1.03 0.70 -9.21
CA TYR A 14 -2.44 0.60 -8.87
C TYR A 14 -3.29 0.19 -10.08
N GLU A 15 -3.21 0.88 -11.22
CA GLU A 15 -3.96 0.53 -12.43
C GLU A 15 -3.67 -0.91 -12.88
N HIS A 16 -2.49 -1.45 -12.61
CA HIS A 16 -2.19 -2.84 -12.93
C HIS A 16 -2.62 -3.82 -11.83
N LEU A 17 -2.41 -3.50 -10.55
CA LEU A 17 -2.67 -4.40 -9.44
C LEU A 17 -4.13 -4.34 -8.97
N ALA A 18 -4.72 -3.15 -8.88
CA ALA A 18 -6.12 -2.94 -8.53
C ALA A 18 -7.06 -3.37 -9.67
N THR A 19 -6.85 -2.86 -10.90
CA THR A 19 -7.80 -3.09 -12.00
C THR A 19 -7.78 -4.51 -12.56
N LYS A 20 -6.69 -5.27 -12.39
CA LYS A 20 -6.56 -6.62 -12.96
C LYS A 20 -6.44 -7.77 -11.97
N THR A 21 -6.00 -7.54 -10.73
CA THR A 21 -5.69 -8.66 -9.80
C THR A 21 -6.41 -8.63 -8.45
N MET A 22 -6.78 -7.46 -7.93
CA MET A 22 -7.57 -7.37 -6.69
C MET A 22 -9.09 -7.48 -6.94
N ARG A 23 -9.57 -6.98 -8.08
CA ARG A 23 -10.97 -7.15 -8.53
C ARG A 23 -11.32 -8.58 -8.95
N PHE A 24 -10.34 -9.39 -9.34
CA PHE A 24 -10.58 -10.65 -10.07
C PHE A 24 -10.61 -11.91 -9.19
N ASN A 25 -10.19 -11.83 -7.92
CA ASN A 25 -10.17 -12.98 -6.99
C ASN A 25 -11.12 -12.82 -5.80
N GLY A 26 -12.09 -11.90 -5.85
CA GLY A 26 -13.22 -11.95 -4.94
C GLY A 26 -12.93 -11.60 -3.48
N TYR A 27 -12.02 -10.65 -3.23
CA TYR A 27 -11.81 -10.09 -1.88
C TYR A 27 -12.02 -8.57 -1.81
N LEU A 28 -11.80 -7.81 -2.89
CA LEU A 28 -12.10 -6.38 -2.98
C LEU A 28 -13.20 -6.10 -4.03
N GLY A 29 -14.02 -5.06 -3.84
CA GLY A 29 -15.20 -4.76 -4.70
C GLY A 29 -16.44 -5.62 -4.40
N ASN A 30 -17.20 -6.10 -5.40
CA ASN A 30 -18.32 -7.06 -5.25
C ASN A 30 -17.82 -8.47 -4.87
N SER A 31 -16.96 -8.56 -3.85
CA SER A 31 -16.31 -9.77 -3.40
C SER A 31 -17.25 -10.67 -2.59
N PRO A 32 -17.03 -12.00 -2.57
CA PRO A 32 -17.49 -12.89 -1.52
C PRO A 32 -17.42 -12.27 -0.13
N PHE A 33 -16.34 -11.56 0.20
CA PHE A 33 -16.25 -10.84 1.47
C PHE A 33 -17.43 -9.88 1.67
N ARG A 34 -17.70 -8.95 0.73
CA ARG A 34 -18.84 -8.02 0.86
C ARG A 34 -20.17 -8.74 0.90
N LEU A 35 -20.33 -9.81 0.10
CA LEU A 35 -21.56 -10.62 0.10
C LEU A 35 -21.82 -11.27 1.47
N HIS A 36 -20.76 -11.73 2.14
CA HIS A 36 -20.85 -12.32 3.47
C HIS A 36 -20.87 -11.29 4.62
N HIS A 37 -20.54 -10.03 4.35
CA HIS A 37 -20.45 -8.95 5.35
C HIS A 37 -21.39 -7.77 5.04
N SER A 38 -22.57 -8.06 4.48
CA SER A 38 -23.65 -7.08 4.25
C SER A 38 -23.21 -5.84 3.45
N GLY A 39 -22.33 -6.02 2.46
CA GLY A 39 -21.83 -4.97 1.59
C GLY A 39 -20.68 -4.13 2.16
N LYS A 40 -20.23 -4.39 3.40
CA LYS A 40 -19.14 -3.63 4.04
C LYS A 40 -17.81 -3.87 3.32
N ALA A 41 -17.04 -2.79 3.15
CA ALA A 41 -15.68 -2.90 2.64
C ALA A 41 -14.81 -3.64 3.67
N PRO A 42 -13.84 -4.46 3.22
CA PRO A 42 -12.86 -5.03 4.12
C PRO A 42 -11.96 -3.93 4.70
N VAL A 43 -11.64 -4.06 5.97
CA VAL A 43 -10.73 -3.17 6.68
C VAL A 43 -9.30 -3.69 6.54
N VAL A 44 -8.41 -2.84 6.03
CA VAL A 44 -7.03 -3.20 5.72
C VAL A 44 -6.06 -2.35 6.54
N ILE A 45 -5.04 -2.98 7.11
CA ILE A 45 -3.87 -2.28 7.64
C ILE A 45 -2.70 -2.45 6.68
N VAL A 46 -1.92 -1.38 6.49
CA VAL A 46 -0.68 -1.48 5.73
C VAL A 46 0.48 -1.84 6.66
N GLY A 47 1.06 -3.01 6.39
CA GLY A 47 2.29 -3.50 7.01
C GLY A 47 3.54 -2.97 6.29
N THR A 48 4.68 -3.61 6.56
CA THR A 48 5.95 -3.15 6.01
C THR A 48 6.09 -3.45 4.51
N VAL A 49 6.41 -2.43 3.72
CA VAL A 49 6.93 -2.58 2.36
C VAL A 49 8.45 -2.38 2.38
N ARG A 50 9.20 -3.48 2.19
CA ARG A 50 10.66 -3.46 2.26
C ARG A 50 11.29 -3.04 0.95
N ASN A 51 12.24 -2.11 1.00
CA ASN A 51 13.09 -1.83 -0.14
C ASN A 51 14.24 -2.85 -0.18
N ARG A 52 14.27 -3.67 -1.22
CA ARG A 52 15.32 -4.64 -1.57
C ARG A 52 15.98 -4.30 -2.91
N SER A 53 15.73 -3.10 -3.43
CA SER A 53 16.37 -2.59 -4.62
C SER A 53 17.76 -2.03 -4.27
N ASP A 54 18.65 -1.97 -5.25
CA ASP A 54 19.95 -1.31 -5.12
C ASP A 54 19.87 0.22 -5.02
N GLU A 55 18.65 0.78 -4.97
CA GLU A 55 18.40 2.22 -5.01
C GLU A 55 17.65 2.68 -3.77
N HIS A 56 17.84 3.93 -3.40
CA HIS A 56 17.10 4.52 -2.28
C HIS A 56 15.68 4.90 -2.74
N ILE A 57 14.74 3.97 -2.58
CA ILE A 57 13.31 4.18 -2.85
C ILE A 57 12.61 4.60 -1.56
N ASN A 58 11.90 5.73 -1.60
CA ASN A 58 11.04 6.14 -0.50
C ASN A 58 9.76 5.28 -0.49
N THR A 59 9.81 4.18 0.28
CA THR A 59 8.69 3.23 0.37
C THR A 59 7.48 3.85 1.07
N ARG A 60 7.66 4.83 1.96
CA ARG A 60 6.55 5.55 2.62
C ARG A 60 5.71 6.33 1.60
N THR A 61 6.36 7.06 0.69
CA THR A 61 5.65 7.77 -0.39
C THR A 61 4.94 6.81 -1.33
N PHE A 62 5.56 5.68 -1.68
CA PHE A 62 4.94 4.65 -2.48
C PHE A 62 3.67 4.10 -1.82
N VAL A 63 3.77 3.72 -0.53
CA VAL A 63 2.64 3.21 0.26
C VAL A 63 1.51 4.25 0.36
N LYS A 64 1.81 5.50 0.73
CA LYS A 64 0.78 6.56 0.84
C LYS A 64 0.04 6.81 -0.46
N ASN A 65 0.72 6.69 -1.59
CA ASN A 65 0.05 6.81 -2.87
C ASN A 65 -0.82 5.59 -3.18
N LEU A 66 -0.38 4.38 -2.84
CA LEU A 66 -1.18 3.17 -2.99
C LEU A 66 -2.45 3.21 -2.11
N GLU A 67 -2.31 3.62 -0.84
CA GLU A 67 -3.42 3.85 0.09
C GLU A 67 -4.43 4.83 -0.53
N ARG A 68 -3.96 5.98 -1.03
CA ARG A 68 -4.82 6.99 -1.64
C ARG A 68 -5.63 6.45 -2.82
N GLU A 69 -4.99 5.74 -3.74
CA GLU A 69 -5.69 5.17 -4.90
C GLU A 69 -6.72 4.11 -4.48
N LEU A 70 -6.40 3.27 -3.49
CA LEU A 70 -7.30 2.24 -2.97
C LEU A 70 -8.47 2.84 -2.17
N ILE A 71 -8.26 3.89 -1.37
CA ILE A 71 -9.35 4.63 -0.70
C ILE A 71 -10.27 5.26 -1.74
N ASN A 72 -9.72 5.95 -2.74
CA ASN A 72 -10.49 6.62 -3.79
C ASN A 72 -11.32 5.63 -4.64
N SER A 73 -10.93 4.36 -4.66
CA SER A 73 -11.68 3.30 -5.35
C SER A 73 -12.96 2.88 -4.61
N GLY A 74 -13.07 3.16 -3.31
CA GLY A 74 -14.14 2.67 -2.43
C GLY A 74 -14.09 1.16 -2.17
N GLU A 75 -13.03 0.46 -2.59
CA GLU A 75 -12.95 -1.00 -2.51
C GLU A 75 -12.50 -1.51 -1.14
N VAL A 76 -11.82 -0.67 -0.35
CA VAL A 76 -11.26 -0.98 0.98
C VAL A 76 -11.38 0.22 1.91
N ASP A 77 -11.50 -0.06 3.20
CA ASP A 77 -11.25 0.92 4.26
C ASP A 77 -9.86 0.67 4.85
N PHE A 78 -9.09 1.73 5.14
CA PHE A 78 -7.81 1.59 5.81
C PHE A 78 -7.89 2.05 7.25
N VAL A 79 -7.24 1.31 8.13
CA VAL A 79 -6.88 1.78 9.48
C VAL A 79 -5.45 2.27 9.50
N ALA A 80 -5.17 3.16 10.45
CA ALA A 80 -3.84 3.69 10.68
C ALA A 80 -2.79 2.58 10.86
N ALA A 81 -1.61 2.78 10.27
CA ALA A 81 -0.49 1.86 10.45
C ALA A 81 0.00 1.87 11.91
N SER A 82 0.81 0.89 12.30
CA SER A 82 1.28 0.72 13.69
C SER A 82 1.86 2.00 14.31
N GLY A 83 2.75 2.71 13.59
CA GLY A 83 3.33 3.96 14.09
C GLY A 83 2.32 5.10 14.21
N GLU A 84 1.40 5.23 13.25
CA GLU A 84 0.35 6.27 13.25
C GLU A 84 -0.64 6.05 14.39
N ARG A 85 -0.94 4.79 14.76
CA ARG A 85 -1.82 4.49 15.90
C ARG A 85 -1.26 4.97 17.23
N GLU A 86 0.05 4.88 17.44
CA GLU A 86 0.66 5.38 18.68
C GLU A 86 0.52 6.90 18.81
N GLU A 87 0.68 7.64 17.70
CA GLU A 87 0.44 9.09 17.68
C GLU A 87 -1.03 9.42 17.97
N ILE A 88 -1.97 8.69 17.36
CA ILE A 88 -3.42 8.88 17.57
C ILE A 88 -3.84 8.54 19.00
N ARG A 89 -3.30 7.47 19.59
CA ARG A 89 -3.57 7.08 20.99
C ARG A 89 -3.04 8.14 21.96
N ALA A 90 -1.84 8.66 21.74
CA ALA A 90 -1.28 9.72 22.55
C ALA A 90 -2.15 10.99 22.52
N GLU A 91 -2.65 11.35 21.34
CA GLU A 91 -3.61 12.46 21.18
C GLU A 91 -4.95 12.17 21.89
N ARG A 92 -5.48 10.95 21.78
CA ARG A 92 -6.72 10.56 22.48
C ARG A 92 -6.59 10.65 24.00
N GLN A 93 -5.45 10.21 24.55
CA GLN A 93 -5.15 10.34 25.97
C GLN A 93 -5.06 11.81 26.40
N ASN A 94 -4.48 12.67 25.55
CA ASN A 94 -4.46 14.11 25.79
C ASN A 94 -5.89 14.68 25.81
N GLN A 95 -6.72 14.30 24.84
CA GLN A 95 -8.12 14.73 24.78
C GLN A 95 -8.92 14.26 26.00
N ALA A 96 -8.67 13.06 26.51
CA ALA A 96 -9.31 12.58 27.74
C ALA A 96 -8.99 13.45 28.97
N ALA A 97 -7.83 14.09 29.00
CA ALA A 97 -7.43 14.99 30.08
C ALA A 97 -7.92 16.43 29.92
N TYR A 98 -8.10 16.90 28.67
CA TYR A 98 -8.30 18.33 28.39
C TYR A 98 -9.57 18.69 27.60
N SER A 99 -10.27 17.73 26.99
CA SER A 99 -11.51 17.97 26.25
C SER A 99 -12.74 17.86 27.15
N SER A 100 -13.88 18.41 26.70
CA SER A 100 -15.15 18.20 27.40
C SER A 100 -15.57 16.72 27.35
N GLU A 101 -16.28 16.26 28.37
CA GLU A 101 -16.81 14.89 28.44
C GLU A 101 -17.68 14.53 27.23
N GLU A 102 -18.48 15.48 26.73
CA GLU A 102 -19.34 15.28 25.56
C GLU A 102 -18.56 14.98 24.26
N THR A 103 -17.33 15.49 24.13
CA THR A 103 -16.54 15.41 22.88
C THR A 103 -15.39 14.41 22.93
N ALA A 104 -14.92 14.08 24.14
CA ALA A 104 -13.85 13.12 24.38
C ALA A 104 -14.16 11.76 23.74
N LYS A 105 -13.11 11.06 23.29
CA LYS A 105 -13.22 9.74 22.67
C LYS A 105 -12.76 8.66 23.62
N GLU A 106 -13.54 7.60 23.73
CA GLU A 106 -13.22 6.43 24.55
C GLU A 106 -12.03 5.64 24.00
N GLU A 107 -11.28 5.03 24.91
CA GLU A 107 -10.26 4.04 24.57
C GLU A 107 -10.88 2.70 24.16
N GLY A 108 -10.12 1.87 23.45
CA GLY A 108 -10.57 0.53 23.04
C GLY A 108 -11.54 0.49 21.86
N GLN A 109 -11.93 1.64 21.31
CA GLN A 109 -12.84 1.75 20.15
C GLN A 109 -12.11 1.72 18.79
N GLU A 110 -10.88 1.18 18.74
CA GLU A 110 -10.15 1.05 17.47
C GLU A 110 -10.76 -0.04 16.60
N ILE A 111 -11.02 0.30 15.33
CA ILE A 111 -11.48 -0.67 14.35
C ILE A 111 -10.35 -1.68 14.08
N GLY A 112 -10.65 -2.97 14.27
CA GLY A 112 -9.75 -4.06 13.90
C GLY A 112 -9.67 -4.22 12.39
N ALA A 113 -8.46 -4.45 11.86
CA ALA A 113 -8.29 -4.79 10.45
C ALA A 113 -8.61 -6.27 10.20
N ASP A 114 -9.28 -6.56 9.09
CA ASP A 114 -9.53 -7.91 8.59
C ASP A 114 -8.27 -8.48 7.90
N PHE A 115 -7.57 -7.60 7.16
CA PHE A 115 -6.42 -7.98 6.35
C PHE A 115 -5.21 -7.06 6.57
N MET A 116 -4.02 -7.61 6.33
CA MET A 116 -2.77 -6.85 6.27
C MET A 116 -2.20 -6.89 4.86
N LEU A 117 -1.93 -5.70 4.30
CA LEU A 117 -1.22 -5.51 3.03
C LEU A 117 0.26 -5.23 3.29
N TYR A 118 1.17 -6.03 2.73
CA TYR A 118 2.62 -5.84 2.91
C TYR A 118 3.39 -6.30 1.67
N GLY A 119 4.71 -6.08 1.63
CA GLY A 119 5.46 -6.52 0.46
C GLY A 119 6.90 -6.05 0.36
N SER A 120 7.38 -5.98 -0.88
CA SER A 120 8.73 -5.55 -1.20
C SER A 120 8.86 -4.90 -2.58
N ILE A 121 9.88 -4.07 -2.73
CA ILE A 121 10.31 -3.51 -4.02
C ILE A 121 11.73 -3.99 -4.28
N ASN A 122 11.96 -4.64 -5.41
CA ASN A 122 13.22 -5.28 -5.78
C ASN A 122 13.75 -4.67 -7.09
N THR A 123 15.07 -4.69 -7.31
CA THR A 123 15.64 -4.45 -8.65
C THR A 123 15.84 -5.79 -9.33
N ILE A 124 15.39 -5.92 -10.57
CA ILE A 124 15.74 -7.05 -11.43
C ILE A 124 16.42 -6.54 -12.70
N THR A 125 17.31 -7.35 -13.23
CA THR A 125 18.04 -7.06 -14.46
C THR A 125 17.74 -8.17 -15.46
N ASP A 126 17.20 -7.80 -16.62
CA ASP A 126 17.05 -8.70 -17.76
C ASP A 126 18.04 -8.32 -18.87
N ARG A 127 18.53 -9.33 -19.60
CA ARG A 127 19.36 -9.14 -20.79
C ARG A 127 18.55 -9.55 -22.01
N ILE A 128 18.29 -8.61 -22.91
CA ILE A 128 17.56 -8.85 -24.17
C ILE A 128 18.47 -8.39 -25.31
N GLU A 129 18.83 -9.28 -26.23
CA GLU A 129 19.65 -8.96 -27.42
C GLU A 129 20.96 -8.22 -27.09
N GLY A 130 21.64 -8.64 -26.02
CA GLY A 130 22.89 -8.00 -25.56
C GLY A 130 22.69 -6.65 -24.82
N LYS A 131 21.46 -6.15 -24.71
CA LYS A 131 21.13 -4.94 -23.95
C LYS A 131 20.65 -5.31 -22.55
N GLN A 132 21.30 -4.73 -21.54
CA GLN A 132 20.90 -4.87 -20.14
C GLN A 132 19.78 -3.87 -19.81
N VAL A 133 18.63 -4.37 -19.38
CA VAL A 133 17.46 -3.57 -18.96
C VAL A 133 17.19 -3.81 -17.49
N LYS A 134 17.09 -2.74 -16.70
CA LYS A 134 16.70 -2.82 -15.29
C LYS A 134 15.21 -2.55 -15.11
N TYR A 135 14.58 -3.31 -14.23
CA TYR A 135 13.20 -3.11 -13.79
C TYR A 135 13.15 -3.00 -12.27
N TYR A 136 12.16 -2.26 -11.78
CA TYR A 136 11.70 -2.42 -10.41
C TYR A 136 10.58 -3.45 -10.39
N GLN A 137 10.67 -4.43 -9.50
CA GLN A 137 9.63 -5.42 -9.27
C GLN A 137 8.99 -5.15 -7.92
N VAL A 138 7.72 -4.77 -7.95
CA VAL A 138 6.89 -4.58 -6.76
C VAL A 138 6.13 -5.87 -6.51
N ASN A 139 6.32 -6.47 -5.34
CA ASN A 139 5.59 -7.64 -4.87
C ASN A 139 4.75 -7.21 -3.67
N LEU A 140 3.44 -7.44 -3.72
CA LEU A 140 2.51 -7.15 -2.63
C LEU A 140 1.72 -8.40 -2.28
N GLU A 141 1.38 -8.54 -1.01
CA GLU A 141 0.61 -9.66 -0.46
C GLU A 141 -0.47 -9.11 0.49
N LEU A 142 -1.63 -9.75 0.47
CA LEU A 142 -2.73 -9.49 1.40
C LEU A 142 -3.01 -10.77 2.19
N SER A 143 -2.96 -10.68 3.51
CA SER A 143 -3.19 -11.82 4.40
C SER A 143 -4.29 -11.53 5.40
N HIS A 144 -5.15 -12.52 5.66
CA HIS A 144 -6.15 -12.44 6.71
C HIS A 144 -5.46 -12.44 8.08
N ILE A 145 -5.77 -11.46 8.93
CA ILE A 145 -5.02 -11.24 10.17
C ILE A 145 -5.20 -12.38 11.16
N GLU A 146 -6.43 -12.88 11.32
CA GLU A 146 -6.70 -13.97 12.27
C GLU A 146 -6.10 -15.31 11.85
N THR A 147 -6.25 -15.70 10.57
CA THR A 147 -5.88 -17.04 10.09
C THR A 147 -4.50 -17.10 9.45
N ASN A 148 -3.82 -15.96 9.26
CA ASN A 148 -2.56 -15.82 8.51
C ASN A 148 -2.61 -16.34 7.06
N ARG A 149 -3.81 -16.58 6.52
CA ARG A 149 -3.96 -17.05 5.15
C ARG A 149 -3.66 -15.91 4.18
N LYS A 150 -2.73 -16.13 3.26
CA LYS A 150 -2.55 -15.25 2.10
C LYS A 150 -3.78 -15.38 1.21
N VAL A 151 -4.54 -14.30 1.09
CA VAL A 151 -5.75 -14.26 0.26
C VAL A 151 -5.47 -13.63 -1.11
N TRP A 152 -4.37 -12.88 -1.23
CA TRP A 152 -3.92 -12.32 -2.50
C TRP A 152 -2.41 -12.13 -2.54
N ILE A 153 -1.84 -12.32 -3.73
CA ILE A 153 -0.44 -12.03 -4.05
C ILE A 153 -0.43 -11.38 -5.42
N GLY A 154 0.27 -10.26 -5.54
CA GLY A 154 0.43 -9.52 -6.79
C GLY A 154 1.87 -9.14 -7.05
N GLU A 155 2.25 -9.15 -8.33
CA GLU A 155 3.56 -8.72 -8.80
C GLU A 155 3.41 -7.70 -9.93
N LYS A 156 4.26 -6.68 -9.94
CA LYS A 156 4.40 -5.76 -11.06
C LYS A 156 5.85 -5.41 -11.34
N LYS A 157 6.29 -5.71 -12.58
CA LYS A 157 7.55 -5.20 -13.15
C LYS A 157 7.33 -3.84 -13.81
N ILE A 158 8.19 -2.88 -13.50
CA ILE A 158 8.17 -1.51 -14.00
C ILE A 158 9.53 -1.23 -14.62
N LYS A 159 9.55 -0.99 -15.92
CA LYS A 159 10.79 -0.71 -16.65
C LYS A 159 11.38 0.60 -16.16
N LYS A 160 12.67 0.60 -15.82
CA LYS A 160 13.39 1.82 -15.48
C LYS A 160 13.57 2.68 -16.74
N VAL A 161 12.88 3.81 -16.82
CA VAL A 161 13.09 4.80 -17.87
C VAL A 161 14.22 5.73 -17.45
N VAL A 162 15.43 5.51 -17.99
CA VAL A 162 16.53 6.47 -17.82
C VAL A 162 16.22 7.65 -18.74
N LYS A 163 15.66 8.74 -18.19
CA LYS A 163 15.67 10.02 -18.91
C LYS A 163 17.14 10.44 -19.04
N LYS A 164 17.72 10.30 -20.24
CA LYS A 164 18.98 10.98 -20.57
C LYS A 164 18.71 12.48 -20.49
N SER A 165 19.26 13.14 -19.48
CA SER A 165 19.43 14.59 -19.52
C SER A 165 20.27 14.89 -20.76
N ARG A 166 19.67 15.51 -21.80
CA ARG A 166 20.45 16.21 -22.82
C ARG A 166 21.11 17.38 -22.10
N VAL A 167 22.32 17.16 -21.59
CA VAL A 167 23.25 18.26 -21.35
C VAL A 167 23.74 18.64 -22.74
N GLY A 168 23.18 19.71 -23.29
CA GLY A 168 23.71 20.34 -24.48
C GLY A 168 25.13 20.81 -24.21
N LEU A 169 26.02 20.53 -25.16
CA LEU A 169 27.30 21.21 -25.31
C LEU A 169 27.05 22.68 -25.67
#